data_AF-V4A276-F1
#
_entry.id   AF-V4A276-F1
#
_cell.length_a   1.000
_cell.length_b   1.000
_cell.length_c   1.000
_cell.angle_alpha   90.00
_cell.angle_beta   90.00
_cell.angle_gamma   90.00
#
_symmetry.space_group_name_H-M   'P 1'
#
loop_
_entity.id
_entity.type
_entity.pdbx_description
1 polymer ?
#
loop_
_entity_poly.entity_id
_entity_poly.type
_entity_poly.pdbx_seq_one_letter_code
_entity_poly.pdbx_strand_id
1 'polypeptide(L)' 'FSQHERDVLIDCVQKYKHVIEDKRTDSKAIYKKQKAWARILVLYNTQLGVTKRAVKQLQSAWKNMKRQTKVFKA' A
#
# COMPACT_ATOMS: atom_id res chain seq x y z
N PHE A 1 11.29 0.00 -6.25
CA PHE A 1 11.14 -0.29 -4.82
C PHE A 1 12.44 -0.85 -4.29
N SER A 2 13.39 0.08 -4.05
CA SER A 2 14.53 -0.12 -3.16
C SER A 2 14.06 -0.45 -1.74
N GLN A 3 14.97 -0.82 -0.83
CA GLN A 3 14.61 -1.13 0.55
C GLN A 3 13.89 0.05 1.24
N HIS A 4 14.46 1.25 1.15
CA HIS A 4 13.84 2.49 1.65
C HIS A 4 12.44 2.74 1.07
N GLU A 5 12.29 2.60 -0.25
CA GLU A 5 11.00 2.75 -0.92
C GLU A 5 9.97 1.70 -0.44
N ARG A 6 10.40 0.52 0.00
CA ARG A 6 9.52 -0.53 0.54
C ARG A 6 9.11 -0.21 1.97
N ASP A 7 10.05 0.20 2.81
CA ASP A 7 9.81 0.55 4.22
C ASP A 7 8.82 1.73 4.30
N VAL A 8 9.04 2.77 3.50
CA VAL A 8 8.10 3.90 3.38
C VAL A 8 6.71 3.44 2.94
N LEU A 9 6.61 2.51 1.98
CA LEU A 9 5.32 1.99 1.52
C LEU A 9 4.62 1.18 2.61
N ILE A 10 5.36 0.37 3.38
CA ILE A 10 4.83 -0.39 4.52
C ILE A 10 4.26 0.57 5.56
N ASP A 11 5.01 1.60 5.95
CA ASP A 11 4.57 2.59 6.94
C ASP A 11 3.31 3.33 6.49
N CYS A 12 3.24 3.70 5.21
CA CYS A 12 2.08 4.37 4.65
C CYS A 12 0.85 3.44 4.63
N VAL A 13 1.02 2.17 4.23
CA VAL A 13 -0.07 1.18 4.18
C VAL A 13 -0.55 0.82 5.57
N GLN A 14 0.35 0.71 6.56
CA GLN A 14 0.03 0.33 7.93
C GLN A 14 -1.03 1.26 8.56
N LYS A 15 -0.96 2.57 8.26
CA LYS A 15 -1.95 3.58 8.69
C LYS A 15 -3.37 3.29 8.18
N TYR A 16 -3.50 2.59 7.06
CA TYR A 16 -4.78 2.23 6.42
C TYR A 16 -5.00 0.72 6.36
N LYS A 17 -4.24 -0.09 7.12
CA LYS A 17 -4.25 -1.56 7.05
C LYS A 17 -5.66 -2.13 7.18
N HIS A 18 -6.44 -1.63 8.12
CA HIS A 18 -7.82 -2.04 8.37
C HIS A 18 -8.75 -1.88 7.14
N VAL A 19 -8.47 -0.92 6.25
CA VAL A 19 -9.23 -0.73 5.00
C VAL A 19 -8.62 -1.57 3.86
N ILE A 20 -7.30 -1.57 3.75
CA ILE A 20 -6.58 -2.25 2.65
C ILE A 20 -6.69 -3.77 2.74
N GLU A 21 -6.71 -4.32 3.95
CA GLU A 21 -6.81 -5.76 4.22
C GLU A 21 -8.24 -6.22 4.52
N ASP A 22 -9.22 -5.32 4.48
CA ASP A 22 -10.63 -5.68 4.57
C ASP A 22 -10.94 -6.73 3.49
N LYS A 23 -11.55 -7.86 3.88
CA LYS A 23 -11.87 -8.95 2.95
C LYS A 23 -13.13 -8.69 2.12
N ARG A 24 -13.95 -7.70 2.52
CA ARG A 24 -15.18 -7.35 1.80
C ARG A 24 -14.90 -6.85 0.39
N THR A 25 -15.80 -7.22 -0.51
CA THR A 25 -15.77 -6.90 -1.95
C THR A 25 -17.01 -6.14 -2.41
N ASP A 26 -17.86 -5.70 -1.49
CA ASP A 26 -18.99 -4.84 -1.83
C ASP A 26 -18.52 -3.47 -2.37
N SER A 27 -19.38 -2.80 -3.13
CA SER A 27 -19.06 -1.52 -3.78
C SER A 27 -18.55 -0.46 -2.81
N LYS A 28 -19.06 -0.43 -1.56
CA LYS A 28 -18.62 0.53 -0.54
C LYS A 28 -17.20 0.18 -0.04
N ALA A 29 -16.92 -1.10 0.20
CA ALA A 29 -15.58 -1.56 0.57
C ALA A 29 -14.56 -1.29 -0.55
N ILE A 30 -14.91 -1.54 -1.82
CA ILE A 30 -14.06 -1.23 -2.97
C ILE A 30 -13.75 0.26 -3.03
N TYR A 31 -14.76 1.12 -2.92
CA TYR A 31 -14.58 2.57 -2.94
C TYR A 31 -13.69 3.06 -1.78
N LYS A 32 -13.88 2.53 -0.57
CA LYS A 32 -13.03 2.85 0.59
C LYS A 32 -11.57 2.46 0.34
N LYS A 33 -11.31 1.28 -0.22
CA LYS A 33 -9.96 0.84 -0.60
C LYS A 33 -9.34 1.76 -1.64
N GLN A 34 -10.08 2.15 -2.68
CA GLN A 34 -9.60 3.09 -3.69
C GLN A 34 -9.20 4.44 -3.07
N LYS A 35 -10.06 4.99 -2.20
CA LYS A 35 -9.78 6.24 -1.48
C LYS A 35 -8.57 6.11 -0.56
N ALA A 36 -8.42 4.99 0.16
CA ALA A 36 -7.26 4.72 1.00
C ALA A 36 -5.97 4.66 0.17
N TRP A 37 -5.98 3.97 -0.98
CA TRP A 37 -4.84 3.93 -1.89
C TRP A 37 -4.48 5.30 -2.48
N ALA A 38 -5.47 6.14 -2.78
CA ALA A 38 -5.21 7.52 -3.22
C ALA A 38 -4.54 8.34 -2.10
N ARG A 39 -4.92 8.14 -0.84
CA ARG A 39 -4.25 8.78 0.30
C ARG A 39 -2.83 8.26 0.52
N ILE A 40 -2.63 6.94 0.43
CA ILE A 40 -1.30 6.32 0.49
C ILE A 40 -0.40 6.86 -0.61
N LEU A 41 -0.92 7.03 -1.83
CA LEU A 41 -0.17 7.60 -2.95
C LEU A 41 0.39 8.98 -2.62
N VAL A 42 -0.47 9.86 -2.10
CA VAL A 42 -0.06 11.22 -1.72
C VAL A 42 1.01 11.16 -0.65
N LEU A 43 0.77 10.42 0.44
CA LEU A 43 1.72 10.27 1.54
C LEU A 43 3.07 9.72 1.09
N TYR A 44 3.04 8.71 0.20
CA TYR A 44 4.23 8.10 -0.37
C TYR A 44 4.99 9.12 -1.23
N ASN A 45 4.33 9.73 -2.22
CA ASN A 45 4.95 10.65 -3.16
C ASN A 45 5.46 11.95 -2.51
N THR A 46 4.99 12.29 -1.29
CA THR A 46 5.52 13.40 -0.50
C THR A 46 6.74 13.02 0.35
N GLN A 47 7.09 11.73 0.48
CA GLN A 47 8.28 11.34 1.23
C GLN A 47 9.56 11.71 0.50
N LEU A 48 10.60 12.01 1.27
CA LEU A 48 11.94 12.26 0.74
C LEU A 48 12.61 10.95 0.31
N GLY A 49 13.36 10.99 -0.78
CA GLY A 49 14.12 9.85 -1.27
C GLY A 49 13.28 8.75 -1.94
N VAL A 50 12.00 9.00 -2.23
CA VAL A 50 11.19 8.10 -3.08
C VAL A 50 11.04 8.63 -4.49
N THR A 51 10.85 7.71 -5.45
CA THR A 51 10.43 8.09 -6.80
C THR A 51 8.91 8.23 -6.83
N LYS A 52 8.38 9.26 -7.50
CA LYS A 52 6.93 9.43 -7.68
C LYS A 52 6.33 8.21 -8.41
N ARG A 53 5.28 7.62 -7.84
CA ARG A 53 4.57 6.45 -8.38
C ARG A 53 3.11 6.76 -8.66
N ALA A 54 2.44 5.82 -9.34
CA ALA A 54 1.00 5.75 -9.50
C ALA A 54 0.38 4.71 -8.55
N VAL A 55 -0.92 4.84 -8.25
CA VAL A 55 -1.65 3.90 -7.37
C VAL A 55 -1.46 2.44 -7.78
N LYS A 56 -1.59 2.13 -9.07
CA LYS A 56 -1.44 0.76 -9.58
C LYS A 56 -0.04 0.18 -9.28
N GLN A 57 1.00 1.00 -9.33
CA GLN A 57 2.36 0.57 -9.02
C GLN A 57 2.51 0.24 -7.52
N LEU A 58 1.96 1.09 -6.64
CA LEU A 58 1.96 0.84 -5.19
C LEU A 58 1.18 -0.43 -4.82
N GLN A 59 0.02 -0.65 -5.46
CA GLN A 59 -0.79 -1.86 -5.26
C GLN A 59 -0.05 -3.12 -5.68
N SER A 60 0.58 -3.11 -6.86
CA SER A 60 1.37 -4.25 -7.35
C SER A 60 2.59 -4.50 -6.46
N ALA A 61 3.29 -3.44 -6.04
CA ALA A 61 4.41 -3.54 -5.12
C ALA A 61 3.99 -4.15 -3.78
N TRP A 62 2.89 -3.67 -3.19
CA TRP A 62 2.34 -4.22 -1.96
C TRP A 62 1.97 -5.71 -2.09
N LYS A 63 1.29 -6.09 -3.17
CA LYS A 63 0.98 -7.51 -3.44
C LYS A 63 2.25 -8.36 -3.55
N ASN A 64 3.25 -7.88 -4.28
CA ASN A 64 4.52 -8.58 -4.44
C ASN A 64 5.27 -8.71 -3.12
N MET A 65 5.32 -7.65 -2.30
CA MET A 65 5.94 -7.68 -0.98
C MET A 65 5.25 -8.68 -0.07
N LYS A 66 3.91 -8.69 -0.01
CA LYS A 66 3.14 -9.68 0.77
C LYS A 66 3.38 -11.12 0.30
N ARG A 67 3.60 -11.34 -0.99
CA ARG A 67 3.94 -12.66 -1.54
C ARG A 67 5.37 -13.09 -1.19
N GLN A 68 6.32 -12.14 -1.16
CA GLN A 68 7.74 -12.41 -0.90
C GLN A 68 8.07 -12.51 0.59
N THR A 69 7.30 -11.89 1.48
CA THR A 69 7.50 -12.01 2.93
C THR A 69 6.91 -13.34 3.44
N LYS A 70 7.77 -14.31 3.75
CA LYS A 70 7.43 -15.45 4.63
C LYS A 70 7.01 -14.98 6.05
N VAL A 71 7.26 -13.71 6.38
CA VAL A 71 7.14 -13.10 7.71
C VAL A 71 5.69 -12.77 8.12
N PHE A 72 4.72 -12.74 7.20
CA PHE A 72 3.30 -12.58 7.56
C PHE A 72 2.53 -13.90 7.71
N LYS A 73 3.25 -15.05 7.60
CA LYS A 73 2.78 -16.38 8.00
C LYS A 73 3.75 -16.93 9.05
N ALA A 74 3.62 -16.46 10.28
CA ALA A 74 4.02 -17.17 11.49
C ALA A 74 3.13 -16.66 12.62
#